data_AF-A0ABD5P409-F1
#
_entry.id   AF-A0ABD5P409-F1
#
_cell.length_a   1.000
_cell.length_b   1.000
_cell.length_c   1.000
_cell.angle_alpha   90.00
_cell.angle_beta   90.00
_cell.angle_gamma   90.00
#
_symmetry.space_group_name_H-M   'P 1'
#
loop_
_entity.id
_entity.type
_entity.pdbx_description
1 polymer ?
#
loop_
_entity_poly.entity_id
_entity_poly.type
_entity_poly.pdbx_seq_one_letter_code
_entity_poly.pdbx_strand_id
1 'polypeptide(L)' 'MYVLVGAILTLLGVVGVRYAPRIVAVQRERGMAPLEGEEIGDDERIQVTRGIAVLLTIVGFVLIVYGVGIV' A
#
# COMPACT_ATOMS: atom_id res chain seq x y z
N MET A 1 -21.26 -4.51 -2.87
CA MET A 1 -20.03 -4.47 -3.69
C MET A 1 -18.98 -3.54 -3.09
N TYR A 2 -19.27 -2.26 -2.86
CA TYR A 2 -18.33 -1.28 -2.29
C TYR A 2 -17.73 -1.68 -0.95
N VAL A 3 -18.53 -2.22 -0.02
CA VAL A 3 -18.05 -2.69 1.29
C VAL A 3 -17.01 -3.82 1.15
N LEU A 4 -17.23 -4.78 0.25
CA LEU A 4 -16.30 -5.88 0.03
C LEU A 4 -14.98 -5.38 -0.58
N VAL A 5 -15.08 -4.54 -1.62
CA VAL A 5 -13.90 -3.94 -2.26
C VAL A 5 -13.13 -3.08 -1.26
N GLY A 6 -13.83 -2.27 -0.47
CA GLY A 6 -13.25 -1.44 0.57
C GLY A 6 -12.53 -2.27 1.64
N ALA A 7 -13.15 -3.36 2.12
CA ALA A 7 -12.53 -4.27 3.08
C ALA A 7 -11.25 -4.91 2.53
N ILE A 8 -11.25 -5.35 1.27
CA ILE A 8 -10.05 -5.90 0.61
C ILE A 8 -8.94 -4.86 0.52
N LEU A 9 -9.26 -3.64 0.08
CA LEU A 9 -8.29 -2.54 -0.03
C LEU A 9 -7.73 -2.15 1.34
N THR A 10 -8.58 -2.06 2.36
CA THR A 10 -8.15 -1.76 3.74
C THR A 10 -7.22 -2.85 4.27
N LEU A 11 -7.56 -4.12 4.10
CA LEU A 11 -6.69 -5.23 4.50
C LEU A 11 -5.35 -5.20 3.76
N LEU A 12 -5.38 -5.01 2.45
CA LEU A 12 -4.19 -4.97 1.62
C LEU A 12 -3.29 -3.78 1.97
N GLY A 13 -3.88 -2.62 2.26
CA GLY A 13 -3.15 -1.44 2.73
C GLY A 13 -2.50 -1.65 4.10
N VAL A 14 -3.22 -2.22 5.07
CA VAL A 14 -2.67 -2.53 6.41
C VAL A 14 -1.52 -3.53 6.31
N VAL A 15 -1.68 -4.60 5.53
CA VAL A 15 -0.63 -5.57 5.25
C VAL A 15 0.55 -4.89 4.55
N GLY A 16 0.29 -4.05 3.54
CA GLY A 16 1.32 -3.31 2.81
C GLY A 16 2.16 -2.42 3.71
N VAL A 17 1.56 -1.70 4.67
CA VAL A 17 2.30 -0.87 5.64
C VAL A 17 3.23 -1.73 6.50
N ARG A 18 2.73 -2.87 6.99
CA ARG A 18 3.49 -3.76 7.89
C ARG A 18 4.65 -4.47 7.19
N TYR A 19 4.47 -4.83 5.92
CA TYR A 19 5.42 -5.62 5.14
C TYR A 19 6.22 -4.80 4.12
N ALA A 20 6.06 -3.48 4.05
CA ALA A 20 6.80 -2.62 3.12
C ALA A 20 8.33 -2.89 3.07
N PRO A 21 9.05 -3.08 4.19
CA PRO A 21 10.48 -3.43 4.14
C PRO A 21 10.75 -4.74 3.38
N ARG A 22 9.91 -5.76 3.61
CA ARG A 22 10.02 -7.06 2.97
C ARG A 22 9.65 -7.00 1.48
N ILE A 23 8.65 -6.18 1.14
CA ILE A 23 8.23 -5.96 -0.25
C ILE A 23 9.38 -5.35 -1.04
N VAL A 24 10.03 -4.30 -0.50
CA VAL A 24 11.18 -3.65 -1.15
C VAL A 24 12.37 -4.59 -1.26
N ALA A 25 12.67 -5.38 -0.22
CA ALA A 25 13.75 -6.37 -0.27
C ALA A 25 13.53 -7.41 -1.39
N VAL A 26 12.31 -7.94 -1.51
CA VAL A 26 11.96 -8.90 -2.57
C VAL A 26 11.97 -8.24 -3.95
N GLN A 27 11.53 -6.99 -4.08
CA GLN A 27 11.59 -6.25 -5.34
C GLN A 27 13.04 -6.04 -5.80
N ARG A 28 13.95 -5.74 -4.87
CA ARG A 28 15.38 -5.62 -5.14
C ARG A 28 16.00 -6.95 -5.57
N GLU A 29 15.72 -8.03 -4.85
CA GLU A 29 16.21 -9.39 -5.19
C GLU A 29 15.75 -9.85 -6.58
N ARG A 30 14.54 -9.43 -6.99
CA ARG A 30 13.95 -9.82 -8.28
C ARG A 30 14.28 -8.86 -9.42
N GLY A 31 15.06 -7.81 -9.19
CA GLY A 31 15.31 -6.76 -10.19
C GLY A 31 14.01 -6.05 -10.64
N MET A 32 12.98 -6.05 -9.80
CA MET A 32 11.68 -5.43 -10.05
C MET A 32 11.55 -4.09 -9.33
N ALA A 33 12.68 -3.49 -8.95
CA ALA A 33 12.69 -2.31 -8.10
C ALA A 33 12.16 -1.12 -8.94
N PRO A 34 10.92 -0.62 -8.71
CA PRO A 34 10.26 0.27 -9.67
C PRO A 34 10.90 1.67 -9.76
N LEU A 35 11.73 2.00 -8.78
CA LEU A 35 12.34 3.32 -8.57
C LEU A 35 13.86 3.21 -8.69
N GLU A 36 14.39 2.81 -9.83
CA GLU A 36 15.85 2.74 -10.05
C GLU A 36 16.44 4.12 -10.35
N GLY A 37 17.32 4.57 -9.44
CA GLY A 37 18.18 5.72 -9.59
C GLY A 37 19.21 5.68 -8.45
N GLU A 38 20.45 6.06 -8.73
CA GLU A 38 21.53 6.14 -7.70
C GLU A 38 21.14 7.04 -6.51
N GLU A 39 20.15 7.91 -6.69
CA GLU A 39 19.66 8.84 -5.66
C GLU A 39 18.61 8.25 -4.71
N ILE A 40 17.90 7.17 -5.06
CA ILE A 40 16.79 6.65 -4.23
C ILE A 40 17.24 5.45 -3.39
N GLY A 41 17.45 5.70 -2.10
CA GLY A 41 17.84 4.70 -1.12
C GLY A 41 16.72 3.70 -0.76
N ASP A 42 17.11 2.56 -0.16
CA ASP A 42 16.14 1.54 0.29
C ASP A 42 15.12 2.11 1.28
N ASP A 43 15.53 3.03 2.16
CA ASP A 43 14.65 3.66 3.15
C ASP A 43 13.57 4.54 2.51
N GLU A 44 13.90 5.29 1.45
CA GLU A 44 12.94 6.09 0.69
C GLU A 44 11.96 5.20 -0.05
N ARG A 45 12.43 4.10 -0.64
CA ARG A 45 11.55 3.09 -1.29
C ARG A 45 10.58 2.50 -0.28
N ILE A 46 11.04 2.20 0.93
CA ILE A 46 10.17 1.71 2.02
C ILE A 46 9.16 2.78 2.40
N GLN A 47 9.58 4.04 2.51
CA GLN A 47 8.69 5.15 2.86
C GLN A 47 7.60 5.35 1.80
N VAL A 48 7.95 5.34 0.52
CA VAL A 48 6.99 5.44 -0.60
C VAL A 48 6.04 4.24 -0.60
N THR A 49 6.57 3.02 -0.43
CA THR A 49 5.74 1.80 -0.36
C THR A 49 4.75 1.85 0.80
N ARG A 50 5.19 2.34 1.97
CA ARG A 50 4.29 2.59 3.11
C ARG A 50 3.25 3.65 2.79
N GLY A 51 3.65 4.75 2.15
CA GLY A 51 2.74 5.83 1.74
C GLY A 51 1.62 5.34 0.82
N ILE A 52 1.97 4.54 -0.19
CA ILE A 52 0.99 3.91 -1.09
C ILE A 52 0.06 2.99 -0.31
N ALA A 53 0.61 2.17 0.59
CA ALA A 53 -0.21 1.26 1.40
C ALA A 53 -1.17 2.00 2.36
N VAL A 54 -0.75 3.13 2.93
CA VAL A 54 -1.62 4.03 3.71
C VAL A 54 -2.73 4.60 2.83
N LEU A 55 -2.40 5.12 1.64
CA LEU A 55 -3.40 5.64 0.70
C LEU A 55 -4.46 4.58 0.37
N LEU A 56 -4.01 3.36 0.09
CA LEU A 56 -4.87 2.23 -0.24
C LEU A 56 -5.79 1.86 0.94
N THR A 57 -5.28 1.97 2.16
CA THR A 57 -6.05 1.80 3.39
C THR A 57 -7.16 2.85 3.51
N ILE A 58 -6.82 4.13 3.27
CA ILE A 58 -7.74 5.27 3.35
C ILE A 58 -8.85 5.11 2.30
N VAL A 59 -8.50 4.83 1.04
CA VAL A 59 -9.46 4.62 -0.04
C VAL A 59 -10.40 3.46 0.30
N GLY A 60 -9.86 2.34 0.81
CA GLY A 60 -10.67 1.21 1.26
C GLY A 60 -11.67 1.60 2.34
N PHE A 61 -11.22 2.37 3.33
CA PHE A 61 -12.08 2.84 4.42
C PHE A 61 -13.19 3.77 3.92
N VAL A 62 -12.87 4.71 3.03
CA VAL A 62 -13.86 5.59 2.40
C VAL A 62 -14.94 4.79 1.65
N LEU A 63 -14.55 3.75 0.91
CA LEU A 63 -15.50 2.88 0.21
C LEU A 63 -16.39 2.07 1.16
N ILE A 64 -15.88 1.66 2.32
CA ILE A 64 -16.70 1.01 3.35
C ILE A 64 -17.73 2.00 3.88
N VAL A 65 -17.28 3.19 4.32
CA VAL A 65 -18.13 4.25 4.87
C VAL A 65 -19.23 4.65 3.89
N TYR A 66 -18.88 4.85 2.62
CA TYR A 66 -19.84 5.11 1.55
C TYR A 66 -20.79 3.92 1.32
N GLY A 67 -20.25 2.70 1.27
CA GLY A 67 -21.04 1.49 1.03
C GLY A 67 -22.04 1.14 2.13
N VAL A 68 -21.83 1.62 3.36
CA VAL A 68 -22.78 1.45 4.48
C VAL A 68 -23.73 2.64 4.65
N GLY A 69 -23.64 3.67 3.80
CA GLY A 69 -24.55 4.82 3.81
C GLY A 69 -24.28 5.85 4.90
N ILE A 70 -23.05 5.94 5.42
CA ILE A 70 -22.63 7.02 6.34
C ILE A 70 -22.39 8.34 5.58
N VAL A 71 -21.99 8.23 4.31
CA VAL A 71 -21.77 9.34 3.35
C VAL A 71 -22.57 9.04 2.09
#